data_AF-A0A0R2RSH4-F1
#
_entry.id   AF-A0A0R2RSH4-F1
#
_cell.length_a   1.000
_cell.length_b   1.000
_cell.length_c   1.000
_cell.angle_alpha   90.00
_cell.angle_beta   90.00
_cell.angle_gamma   90.00
#
_symmetry.space_group_name_H-M   'P 1'
#
loop_
_entity.id
_entity.type
_entity.pdbx_description
1 polymer ?
#
loop_
_entity_poly.entity_id
_entity_poly.type
_entity_poly.pdbx_seq_one_letter_code
_entity_poly.pdbx_strand_id
1 'polypeptide(L)'
;MPQVVDLTSAIARKTFAKKPKFRLGLVGTLVVSNFAWLVLFGVAFVSLIGVTRFSAALSKSYLEEKWNSLQNRLAQKKEIEERDMRIARLIASQSSDTTDILGLATRISKILDSANGRQRRFLENAIPEAMLIQTSSQIPASAVLAMAIFESGYGNSMLAKDYNNYFGMKAFNSWTGPRALNMPTRDSGKDTTADFRAYPNLASGFQGYSQFLLSNDRYRKHVGEKSGIKFVSNILAAGYCPDPDYLTHIRAIIQKHGLDRLDAALEEIVDKQESVAKVVPVSNTPAPAATH
;
A
#
# COMPACT_ATOMS: atom_id res chain seq x y z
N MET A 1 34.85 -24.23 -10.67
CA MET A 1 34.35 -22.95 -11.23
C MET A 1 32.99 -22.67 -10.63
N PRO A 2 32.77 -21.57 -9.89
CA PRO A 2 31.45 -21.30 -9.37
C PRO A 2 30.58 -20.73 -10.49
N GLN A 3 29.43 -21.38 -10.71
CA GLN A 3 28.40 -20.99 -11.66
C GLN A 3 27.82 -19.64 -11.24
N VAL A 4 28.03 -18.60 -12.06
CA VAL A 4 27.41 -17.28 -11.87
C VAL A 4 25.95 -17.39 -12.28
N VAL A 5 25.05 -17.35 -11.31
CA VAL A 5 23.60 -17.28 -11.57
C VAL A 5 23.27 -15.84 -11.98
N ASP A 6 22.90 -15.66 -13.23
CA ASP A 6 22.47 -14.38 -13.78
C ASP A 6 21.07 -14.00 -13.25
N LEU A 7 21.02 -12.94 -12.44
CA LEU A 7 19.81 -12.41 -11.80
C LEU A 7 19.42 -11.02 -12.36
N THR A 8 19.78 -10.71 -13.62
CA THR A 8 19.53 -9.41 -14.25
C THR A 8 18.08 -9.16 -14.71
N SER A 9 17.18 -10.15 -14.65
CA SER A 9 15.76 -10.01 -15.07
C SER A 9 14.80 -9.94 -13.88
N ALA A 10 15.02 -9.02 -12.94
CA ALA A 10 14.15 -8.87 -11.78
C ALA A 10 12.76 -8.29 -12.13
N ILE A 11 12.64 -7.52 -13.22
CA ILE A 11 11.41 -6.80 -13.57
C ILE A 11 11.14 -6.88 -15.06
N ALA A 12 9.96 -7.40 -15.36
CA ALA A 12 9.47 -7.57 -16.71
C ALA A 12 8.69 -6.33 -17.15
N ARG A 13 9.01 -5.80 -18.34
CA ARG A 13 8.20 -4.76 -18.96
C ARG A 13 6.95 -5.37 -19.57
N LYS A 14 5.75 -4.87 -19.26
CA LYS A 14 4.53 -5.23 -20.01
C LYS A 14 3.62 -4.07 -20.37
N THR A 15 3.37 -3.94 -21.66
CA THR A 15 2.22 -3.26 -22.25
C THR A 15 1.03 -4.23 -22.27
N PHE A 16 -0.14 -3.79 -21.76
CA PHE A 16 -1.37 -4.58 -21.75
C PHE A 16 -2.31 -4.19 -22.89
N ALA A 17 -2.81 -5.18 -23.62
CA ALA A 17 -3.80 -5.00 -24.70
C ALA A 17 -5.19 -4.58 -24.16
N LYS A 18 -5.81 -3.57 -24.78
CA LYS A 18 -7.19 -3.15 -24.50
C LYS A 18 -8.21 -4.16 -25.06
N LYS A 19 -9.26 -4.49 -24.29
CA LYS A 19 -10.47 -5.21 -24.76
C LYS A 19 -11.77 -4.54 -24.26
N PRO A 20 -12.93 -4.82 -24.89
CA PRO A 20 -13.83 -3.79 -25.42
C PRO A 20 -14.87 -3.23 -24.42
N LYS A 21 -15.44 -2.09 -24.81
CA LYS A 21 -16.41 -1.29 -24.03
C LYS A 21 -17.77 -1.98 -23.96
N PHE A 22 -18.26 -2.22 -22.75
CA PHE A 22 -19.68 -2.52 -22.50
C PHE A 22 -20.40 -1.19 -22.17
N ARG A 23 -21.49 -0.90 -22.88
CA ARG A 23 -22.38 0.24 -22.61
C ARG A 23 -23.62 -0.27 -21.88
N LEU A 24 -23.95 0.32 -20.73
CA LEU A 24 -25.31 0.27 -20.20
C LEU A 24 -25.80 1.71 -19.99
N GLY A 25 -27.00 1.97 -20.51
CA GLY A 25 -27.67 3.26 -20.53
C GLY A 25 -28.24 3.69 -19.18
N LEU A 26 -28.60 4.96 -19.14
CA LEU A 26 -29.06 5.74 -18.00
C LEU A 26 -30.59 5.86 -18.04
N VAL A 27 -31.28 5.58 -16.93
CA VAL A 27 -32.61 6.14 -16.54
C VAL A 27 -32.62 6.11 -14.99
N GLY A 28 -32.61 7.23 -14.26
CA GLY A 28 -33.80 7.96 -13.75
C GLY A 28 -34.64 7.07 -12.80
N THR A 29 -34.96 7.38 -11.52
CA THR A 29 -35.40 8.65 -10.92
C THR A 29 -35.41 8.51 -9.38
N LEU A 30 -35.34 9.66 -8.69
CA LEU A 30 -35.54 9.92 -7.25
C LEU A 30 -36.82 9.31 -6.65
N VAL A 31 -36.75 8.68 -5.46
CA VAL A 31 -37.80 8.74 -4.42
C VAL A 31 -37.15 8.69 -3.04
N VAL A 32 -37.20 9.82 -2.34
CA VAL A 32 -37.06 9.92 -0.88
C VAL A 32 -38.44 9.71 -0.28
N SER A 33 -38.62 8.79 0.69
CA SER A 33 -39.66 8.88 1.75
C SER A 33 -39.85 7.56 2.51
N ASN A 34 -39.74 7.67 3.84
CA ASN A 34 -40.43 6.88 4.88
C ASN A 34 -40.07 5.41 5.12
N PHE A 35 -38.99 5.23 5.89
CA PHE A 35 -38.66 4.03 6.66
C PHE A 35 -39.51 3.87 7.95
N ALA A 36 -40.80 4.21 7.90
CA ALA A 36 -41.65 4.36 9.10
C ALA A 36 -42.91 3.47 9.14
N TRP A 37 -43.06 2.46 8.29
CA TRP A 37 -44.32 1.68 8.20
C TRP A 37 -44.21 0.14 8.12
N LEU A 38 -43.11 -0.48 8.54
CA LEU A 38 -42.98 -1.96 8.56
C LEU A 38 -42.85 -2.58 9.95
N VAL A 39 -43.43 -1.94 10.97
CA VAL A 39 -43.55 -2.51 12.34
C VAL A 39 -45.00 -2.88 12.69
N LEU A 40 -46.00 -2.61 11.85
CA LEU A 40 -47.42 -2.75 12.23
C LEU A 40 -48.31 -3.49 11.23
N PHE A 41 -47.88 -4.62 10.64
CA PHE A 41 -48.86 -5.60 10.14
C PHE A 41 -48.31 -7.02 10.24
N GLY A 42 -48.48 -7.60 11.42
CA GLY A 42 -48.49 -9.05 11.56
C GLY A 42 -49.79 -9.65 11.02
N VAL A 43 -49.64 -10.78 10.33
CA VAL A 43 -50.57 -11.92 10.29
C VAL A 43 -51.91 -11.74 9.56
N ALA A 44 -51.94 -12.21 8.31
CA ALA A 44 -53.10 -12.88 7.70
C ALA A 44 -52.62 -13.99 6.72
N PHE A 45 -52.53 -15.22 7.25
CA PHE A 45 -52.92 -16.54 6.68
C PHE A 45 -53.47 -16.53 5.20
N VAL A 46 -53.14 -17.36 4.19
CA VAL A 46 -52.88 -18.83 4.08
C VAL A 46 -52.32 -19.23 2.68
N SER A 47 -51.41 -20.22 2.69
CA SER A 47 -51.04 -21.27 1.69
C SER A 47 -50.79 -20.96 0.20
N LEU A 48 -49.56 -21.23 -0.24
CA LEU A 48 -49.31 -22.42 -1.07
C LEU A 48 -47.88 -22.95 -0.90
N ILE A 49 -47.81 -24.21 -0.49
CA ILE A 49 -46.63 -24.97 -0.11
C ILE A 49 -45.80 -25.25 -1.38
N GLY A 50 -44.76 -24.45 -1.59
CA GLY A 50 -43.84 -24.56 -2.72
C GLY A 50 -42.71 -23.52 -2.69
N VAL A 51 -42.91 -22.43 -1.96
CA VAL A 51 -41.97 -21.30 -1.86
C VAL A 51 -41.12 -21.34 -0.57
N THR A 52 -41.45 -22.18 0.41
CA THR A 52 -40.81 -22.14 1.75
C THR A 52 -39.35 -22.61 1.79
N ARG A 53 -38.91 -23.46 0.85
CA ARG A 53 -37.49 -23.85 0.78
C ARG A 53 -36.66 -22.97 -0.16
N PHE A 54 -37.28 -22.34 -1.15
CA PHE A 54 -36.59 -21.46 -2.08
C PHE A 54 -36.43 -20.04 -1.51
N SER A 55 -37.44 -19.51 -0.80
CA SER A 55 -37.34 -18.22 -0.10
C SER A 55 -36.44 -18.26 1.12
N ALA A 56 -36.42 -19.36 1.88
CA ALA A 56 -35.50 -19.51 3.00
C ALA A 56 -34.04 -19.71 2.57
N ALA A 57 -33.79 -20.37 1.42
CA ALA A 57 -32.45 -20.58 0.89
C ALA A 57 -31.88 -19.31 0.22
N LEU A 58 -32.70 -18.58 -0.56
CA LEU A 58 -32.31 -17.29 -1.14
C LEU A 58 -32.20 -16.19 -0.09
N SER A 59 -33.03 -16.20 0.96
CA SER A 59 -32.88 -15.24 2.06
C SER A 59 -31.64 -15.55 2.88
N LYS A 60 -31.34 -16.83 3.17
CA LYS A 60 -30.19 -17.17 4.00
C LYS A 60 -28.87 -16.91 3.30
N SER A 61 -28.70 -17.26 2.02
CA SER A 61 -27.47 -16.96 1.28
C SER A 61 -27.27 -15.46 1.06
N TYR A 62 -28.33 -14.73 0.72
CA TYR A 62 -28.28 -13.26 0.58
C TYR A 62 -27.99 -12.56 1.91
N LEU A 63 -28.60 -13.02 3.00
CA LEU A 63 -28.35 -12.47 4.33
C LEU A 63 -26.97 -12.85 4.84
N GLU A 64 -26.46 -14.06 4.57
CA GLU A 64 -25.10 -14.45 4.90
C GLU A 64 -24.06 -13.65 4.09
N GLU A 65 -24.28 -13.44 2.78
CA GLU A 65 -23.41 -12.62 1.96
C GLU A 65 -23.39 -11.16 2.45
N LYS A 66 -24.56 -10.60 2.77
CA LYS A 66 -24.68 -9.25 3.29
C LYS A 66 -24.12 -9.12 4.71
N TRP A 67 -24.28 -10.15 5.54
CA TRP A 67 -23.71 -10.23 6.88
C TRP A 67 -22.19 -10.33 6.84
N ASN A 68 -21.64 -11.18 5.99
CA ASN A 68 -20.20 -11.31 5.75
C ASN A 68 -19.61 -10.02 5.17
N SER A 69 -20.32 -9.35 4.25
CA SER A 69 -19.93 -8.04 3.72
C SER A 69 -19.90 -6.97 4.81
N LEU A 70 -20.89 -6.95 5.71
CA LEU A 70 -20.92 -6.03 6.84
C LEU A 70 -19.82 -6.33 7.86
N GLN A 71 -19.59 -7.60 8.19
CA GLN A 71 -18.49 -8.05 9.05
C GLN A 71 -17.14 -7.62 8.47
N ASN A 72 -16.93 -7.81 7.17
CA ASN A 72 -15.71 -7.36 6.48
C ASN A 72 -15.56 -5.83 6.48
N ARG A 73 -16.65 -5.06 6.29
CA ARG A 73 -16.62 -3.59 6.37
C ARG A 73 -16.33 -3.11 7.79
N LEU A 74 -16.90 -3.76 8.80
CA LEU A 74 -16.64 -3.44 10.21
C LEU A 74 -15.21 -3.82 10.60
N ALA A 75 -14.70 -4.96 10.12
CA ALA A 75 -13.31 -5.38 10.31
C ALA A 75 -12.34 -4.41 9.63
N GLN A 76 -12.59 -4.01 8.38
CA GLN A 76 -11.80 -2.99 7.70
C GLN A 76 -11.84 -1.65 8.43
N LYS A 77 -13.01 -1.22 8.90
CA LYS A 77 -13.14 0.03 9.64
C LYS A 77 -12.37 -0.02 10.97
N LYS A 78 -12.46 -1.14 11.68
CA LYS A 78 -11.71 -1.37 12.92
C LYS A 78 -10.20 -1.46 12.67
N GLU A 79 -9.78 -2.08 11.57
CA GLU A 79 -8.38 -2.13 11.16
C GLU A 79 -7.86 -0.74 10.79
N ILE A 80 -8.64 0.07 10.06
CA ILE A 80 -8.33 1.47 9.75
C ILE A 80 -8.26 2.29 11.05
N GLU A 81 -9.25 2.18 11.94
CA GLU A 81 -9.24 2.89 13.23
C GLU A 81 -8.06 2.45 14.12
N GLU A 82 -7.70 1.16 14.15
CA GLU A 82 -6.54 0.65 14.88
C GLU A 82 -5.22 1.10 14.24
N ARG A 83 -5.13 1.15 12.90
CA ARG A 83 -3.98 1.69 12.16
C ARG A 83 -3.83 3.18 12.41
N ASP A 84 -4.91 3.95 12.30
CA ASP A 84 -4.94 5.39 12.55
C ASP A 84 -4.59 5.68 14.01
N MET A 85 -5.08 4.88 14.96
CA MET A 85 -4.68 4.97 16.37
C MET A 85 -3.23 4.55 16.62
N ARG A 86 -2.71 3.57 15.90
CA ARG A 86 -1.30 3.16 16.01
C ARG A 86 -0.38 4.23 15.42
N ILE A 87 -0.77 4.83 14.30
CA ILE A 87 -0.10 5.98 13.70
C ILE A 87 -0.18 7.17 14.66
N ALA A 88 -1.36 7.50 15.19
CA ALA A 88 -1.54 8.58 16.15
C ALA A 88 -0.75 8.34 17.45
N ARG A 89 -0.65 7.10 17.94
CA ARG A 89 0.19 6.75 19.10
C ARG A 89 1.67 6.83 18.78
N LEU A 90 2.10 6.39 17.60
CA LEU A 90 3.50 6.54 17.17
C LEU A 90 3.86 8.02 17.05
N ILE A 91 2.98 8.84 16.46
CA ILE A 91 3.10 10.30 16.37
C ILE A 91 3.04 10.96 17.75
N ALA A 92 2.20 10.49 18.68
CA ALA A 92 2.09 11.06 20.02
C ALA A 92 3.24 10.63 20.94
N SER A 93 3.76 9.41 20.78
CA SER A 93 4.94 8.90 21.51
C SER A 93 6.25 9.51 21.01
N GLN A 94 6.24 9.99 19.76
CA GLN A 94 7.31 10.76 19.16
C GLN A 94 6.92 12.23 19.25
N SER A 95 7.13 12.90 20.40
CA SER A 95 6.78 14.32 20.58
C SER A 95 7.26 15.17 19.39
N SER A 96 6.35 15.38 18.44
CA SER A 96 6.51 16.14 17.21
C SER A 96 5.65 17.35 17.44
N ASP A 97 6.23 18.54 17.26
CA ASP A 97 5.53 19.79 17.49
C ASP A 97 4.23 19.81 16.66
N THR A 98 3.14 20.43 17.16
CA THR A 98 1.83 20.42 16.45
C THR A 98 1.97 20.97 15.02
N THR A 99 2.95 21.87 14.84
CA THR A 99 3.41 22.42 13.57
C THR A 99 3.93 21.36 12.59
N ASP A 100 4.67 20.36 13.06
CA ASP A 100 5.26 19.31 12.23
C ASP A 100 4.18 18.35 11.70
N ILE A 101 3.22 17.97 12.57
CA ILE A 101 2.07 17.14 12.19
C ILE A 101 1.21 17.87 11.14
N LEU A 102 0.92 19.16 11.37
CA LEU A 102 0.17 19.98 10.43
C LEU A 102 0.92 20.15 9.10
N GLY A 103 2.24 20.31 9.16
CA GLY A 103 3.12 20.40 7.99
C GLY A 103 3.08 19.12 7.16
N LEU A 104 3.19 17.96 7.81
CA LEU A 104 3.10 16.65 7.16
C LEU A 104 1.71 16.41 6.55
N ALA A 105 0.65 16.67 7.30
CA ALA A 105 -0.73 16.56 6.81
C ALA A 105 -0.97 17.45 5.58
N THR A 106 -0.44 18.67 5.58
CA THR A 106 -0.50 19.59 4.43
C THR A 106 0.23 19.02 3.22
N ARG A 107 1.41 18.43 3.41
CA ARG A 107 2.18 17.79 2.33
C ARG A 107 1.43 16.60 1.74
N ILE A 108 0.88 15.73 2.59
CA ILE A 108 0.06 14.59 2.16
C ILE A 108 -1.18 15.06 1.41
N SER A 109 -1.91 16.07 1.91
CA SER A 109 -3.08 16.63 1.21
C SER A 109 -2.72 17.10 -0.19
N LYS A 110 -1.64 17.88 -0.34
CA LYS A 110 -1.19 18.35 -1.66
C LYS A 110 -0.84 17.20 -2.61
N ILE A 111 -0.26 16.11 -2.10
CA ILE A 111 0.00 14.90 -2.90
C ILE A 111 -1.32 14.26 -3.32
N LEU A 112 -2.27 14.09 -2.41
CA LEU A 112 -3.56 13.48 -2.72
C LEU A 112 -4.38 14.31 -3.71
N ASP A 113 -4.26 15.64 -3.67
CA ASP A 113 -4.97 16.56 -4.56
C ASP A 113 -4.41 16.55 -5.99
N SER A 114 -3.18 16.07 -6.18
CA SER A 114 -2.58 15.88 -7.51
C SER A 114 -3.11 14.64 -8.26
N ALA A 115 -4.01 13.87 -7.64
CA ALA A 115 -4.62 12.68 -8.20
C ALA A 115 -6.14 12.68 -7.98
N ASN A 116 -6.86 11.90 -8.79
CA ASN A 116 -8.31 11.76 -8.66
C ASN A 116 -8.76 10.30 -8.81
N GLY A 117 -10.01 10.04 -8.43
CA GLY A 117 -10.66 8.74 -8.61
C GLY A 117 -9.84 7.56 -8.07
N ARG A 118 -9.50 6.62 -8.95
CA ARG A 118 -8.71 5.43 -8.59
C ARG A 118 -7.26 5.76 -8.21
N GLN A 119 -6.65 6.76 -8.85
CA GLN A 119 -5.27 7.14 -8.55
C GLN A 119 -5.15 7.72 -7.14
N ARG A 120 -6.10 8.58 -6.75
CA ARG A 120 -6.17 9.13 -5.40
C ARG A 120 -6.36 8.03 -4.35
N ARG A 121 -7.32 7.12 -4.55
CA ARG A 121 -7.54 5.99 -3.64
C ARG A 121 -6.32 5.10 -3.48
N PHE A 122 -5.55 4.89 -4.53
CA PHE A 122 -4.29 4.16 -4.43
C PHE A 122 -3.30 4.91 -3.54
N LEU A 123 -3.11 6.20 -3.76
CA LEU A 123 -2.20 7.03 -2.95
C LEU A 123 -2.62 7.12 -1.48
N GLU A 124 -3.91 7.25 -1.19
CA GLU A 124 -4.46 7.26 0.19
C GLU A 124 -4.02 6.03 0.99
N ASN A 125 -3.97 4.86 0.35
CA ASN A 125 -3.55 3.62 1.00
C ASN A 125 -2.03 3.38 0.92
N ALA A 126 -1.35 3.87 -0.11
CA ALA A 126 0.07 3.60 -0.35
C ALA A 126 1.00 4.55 0.43
N ILE A 127 0.60 5.80 0.65
CA ILE A 127 1.44 6.82 1.32
C ILE A 127 1.84 6.36 2.73
N PRO A 128 0.92 5.89 3.61
CA PRO A 128 1.29 5.44 4.95
C PRO A 128 2.34 4.31 4.93
N GLU A 129 2.20 3.35 4.00
CA GLU A 129 3.13 2.23 3.89
C GLU A 129 4.52 2.66 3.40
N ALA A 130 4.57 3.57 2.42
CA ALA A 130 5.83 4.11 1.93
C ALA A 130 6.56 4.93 3.00
N MET A 131 5.83 5.71 3.78
CA MET A 131 6.39 6.45 4.92
C MET A 131 6.90 5.52 6.02
N LEU A 132 6.17 4.43 6.30
CA LEU A 132 6.62 3.41 7.25
C LEU A 132 7.91 2.72 6.78
N ILE A 133 8.05 2.47 5.47
CA ILE A 133 9.28 1.93 4.89
C ILE A 133 10.43 2.95 5.05
N GLN A 134 10.18 4.23 4.81
CA GLN A 134 11.20 5.26 4.99
C GLN A 134 11.69 5.34 6.45
N THR A 135 10.79 5.35 7.43
CA THR A 135 11.17 5.44 8.84
C THR A 135 11.87 4.19 9.35
N SER A 136 11.39 3.00 8.96
CA SER A 136 11.94 1.74 9.45
C SER A 136 13.21 1.28 8.73
N SER A 137 13.38 1.68 7.47
CA SER A 137 14.38 1.10 6.56
C SER A 137 15.20 2.14 5.80
N GLN A 138 15.00 3.44 6.03
CA GLN A 138 15.72 4.55 5.38
C GLN A 138 15.71 4.48 3.83
N ILE A 139 14.62 3.95 3.26
CA ILE A 139 14.38 3.96 1.81
C ILE A 139 13.39 5.10 1.52
N PRO A 140 13.70 6.07 0.65
CA PRO A 140 12.83 7.23 0.42
C PRO A 140 11.39 6.87 0.02
N ALA A 141 10.40 7.48 0.70
CA ALA A 141 8.99 7.23 0.42
C ALA A 141 8.63 7.62 -1.02
N SER A 142 9.24 8.68 -1.55
CA SER A 142 9.02 9.12 -2.92
C SER A 142 9.45 8.07 -3.96
N ALA A 143 10.55 7.35 -3.69
CA ALA A 143 11.01 6.24 -4.53
C ALA A 143 10.02 5.07 -4.49
N VAL A 144 9.65 4.63 -3.28
CA VAL A 144 8.72 3.51 -3.09
C VAL A 144 7.39 3.78 -3.79
N LEU A 145 6.81 4.97 -3.58
CA LEU A 145 5.54 5.36 -4.20
C LEU A 145 5.65 5.46 -5.72
N ALA A 146 6.67 6.14 -6.24
CA ALA A 146 6.80 6.32 -7.68
C ALA A 146 6.98 4.97 -8.40
N MET A 147 7.77 4.06 -7.82
CA MET A 147 7.95 2.71 -8.36
C MET A 147 6.67 1.90 -8.25
N ALA A 148 5.98 1.90 -7.10
CA ALA A 148 4.70 1.21 -6.97
C ALA A 148 3.67 1.71 -8.00
N ILE A 149 3.59 3.03 -8.22
CA ILE A 149 2.70 3.65 -9.21
C ILE A 149 3.06 3.17 -10.62
N PHE A 150 4.34 3.20 -10.97
CA PHE A 150 4.82 2.81 -12.29
C PHE A 150 4.55 1.33 -12.58
N GLU A 151 4.98 0.45 -11.68
CA GLU A 151 4.92 -1.01 -11.84
C GLU A 151 3.49 -1.55 -11.81
N SER A 152 2.61 -0.95 -10.99
CA SER A 152 1.23 -1.41 -10.85
C SER A 152 0.22 -0.61 -11.66
N GLY A 153 0.62 0.51 -12.26
CA GLY A 153 -0.31 1.46 -12.88
C GLY A 153 -1.34 1.99 -11.87
N TYR A 154 -0.89 2.49 -10.72
CA TYR A 154 -1.75 2.88 -9.58
C TYR A 154 -2.64 1.74 -9.06
N GLY A 155 -2.05 0.56 -8.88
CA GLY A 155 -2.73 -0.64 -8.37
C GLY A 155 -3.67 -1.32 -9.36
N ASN A 156 -3.63 -0.98 -10.65
CA ASN A 156 -4.55 -1.52 -11.67
C ASN A 156 -4.00 -2.73 -12.44
N SER A 157 -2.75 -3.14 -12.22
CA SER A 157 -2.21 -4.39 -12.75
C SER A 157 -2.93 -5.59 -12.12
N MET A 158 -2.94 -6.72 -12.83
CA MET A 158 -3.49 -7.98 -12.32
C MET A 158 -2.75 -8.44 -11.06
N LEU A 159 -1.41 -8.35 -11.05
CA LEU A 159 -0.58 -8.68 -9.89
C LEU A 159 -0.92 -7.81 -8.66
N ALA A 160 -1.19 -6.52 -8.87
CA ALA A 160 -1.57 -5.64 -7.78
C ALA A 160 -2.98 -5.93 -7.24
N LYS A 161 -3.96 -6.14 -8.11
CA LYS A 161 -5.36 -6.38 -7.70
C LYS A 161 -5.58 -7.72 -7.02
N ASP A 162 -5.01 -8.78 -7.61
CA ASP A 162 -5.38 -10.14 -7.24
C ASP A 162 -4.37 -10.74 -6.24
N TYR A 163 -3.16 -10.18 -6.18
CA TYR A 163 -2.04 -10.73 -5.40
C TYR A 163 -1.33 -9.70 -4.51
N ASN A 164 -1.82 -8.45 -4.45
CA ASN A 164 -1.20 -7.35 -3.71
C ASN A 164 0.30 -7.16 -4.04
N ASN A 165 0.73 -7.52 -5.25
CA ASN A 165 2.11 -7.39 -5.71
C ASN A 165 2.24 -6.17 -6.63
N TYR A 166 2.53 -5.02 -6.01
CA TYR A 166 2.58 -3.72 -6.69
C TYR A 166 3.88 -3.45 -7.44
N PHE A 167 4.91 -4.26 -7.21
CA PHE A 167 6.26 -4.06 -7.73
C PHE A 167 6.69 -5.14 -8.74
N GLY A 168 5.78 -6.05 -9.11
CA GLY A 168 6.08 -7.14 -10.06
C GLY A 168 7.13 -8.12 -9.53
N MET A 169 7.21 -8.30 -8.21
CA MET A 169 8.23 -9.14 -7.57
C MET A 169 8.09 -10.61 -7.97
N LYS A 170 9.07 -11.16 -8.69
CA LYS A 170 9.14 -12.58 -8.99
C LYS A 170 9.37 -13.41 -7.72
N ALA A 171 8.78 -14.60 -7.70
CA ALA A 171 8.96 -15.60 -6.65
C ALA A 171 10.07 -16.59 -7.04
N PHE A 172 11.32 -16.21 -6.78
CA PHE A 172 12.47 -17.12 -6.93
C PHE A 172 12.44 -18.26 -5.88
N ASN A 173 13.37 -19.20 -6.01
CA ASN A 173 13.45 -20.39 -5.13
C ASN A 173 13.54 -20.05 -3.63
N SER A 174 14.10 -18.90 -3.27
CA SER A 174 14.20 -18.43 -1.88
C SER A 174 12.88 -17.91 -1.30
N TRP A 175 11.87 -17.65 -2.13
CA TRP A 175 10.55 -17.23 -1.66
C TRP A 175 9.78 -18.44 -1.10
N THR A 176 9.28 -18.36 0.12
CA THR A 176 8.49 -19.45 0.74
C THR A 176 7.02 -19.08 0.92
N GLY A 177 6.64 -17.84 0.63
CA GLY A 177 5.28 -17.35 0.76
C GLY A 177 4.36 -17.73 -0.42
N PRO A 178 3.11 -17.23 -0.40
CA PRO A 178 2.14 -17.43 -1.46
C PRO A 178 2.66 -16.96 -2.83
N ARG A 179 2.20 -17.60 -3.89
CA ARG A 179 2.64 -17.33 -5.26
C ARG A 179 1.44 -17.21 -6.22
N ALA A 180 1.57 -16.31 -7.19
CA ALA A 180 0.83 -16.36 -8.44
C ALA A 180 1.66 -17.18 -9.44
N LEU A 181 1.16 -18.36 -9.84
CA LEU A 181 1.93 -19.33 -10.62
C LEU A 181 1.78 -19.12 -12.13
N ASN A 182 2.85 -19.34 -12.89
CA ASN A 182 2.86 -19.36 -14.36
C ASN A 182 2.23 -18.10 -15.00
N MET A 183 2.43 -16.94 -14.38
CA MET A 183 1.82 -15.70 -14.86
C MET A 183 2.54 -15.23 -16.13
N PRO A 184 1.80 -14.81 -17.16
CA PRO A 184 2.42 -14.33 -18.39
C PRO A 184 3.24 -13.08 -18.08
N THR A 185 4.52 -13.11 -18.40
CA THR A 185 5.46 -12.00 -18.26
C THR A 185 6.29 -11.77 -19.53
N ARG A 186 7.12 -10.73 -19.56
CA ARG A 186 7.97 -10.40 -20.71
C ARG A 186 9.33 -9.97 -20.23
N ASP A 187 10.30 -10.84 -20.42
CA ASP A 187 11.68 -10.63 -20.00
C ASP A 187 12.53 -10.33 -21.23
N SER A 188 13.30 -9.24 -21.17
CA SER A 188 14.19 -8.81 -22.27
C SER A 188 13.50 -8.76 -23.63
N GLY A 189 12.23 -8.33 -23.65
CA GLY A 189 11.42 -8.21 -24.88
C GLY A 189 10.74 -9.49 -25.36
N LYS A 190 10.94 -10.64 -24.69
CA LYS A 190 10.35 -11.93 -25.07
C LYS A 190 9.22 -12.32 -24.14
N ASP A 191 8.09 -12.74 -24.71
CA ASP A 191 6.99 -13.27 -23.92
C ASP A 191 7.38 -14.60 -23.27
N THR A 192 7.10 -14.73 -21.98
CA THR A 192 7.43 -15.90 -21.16
C THR A 192 6.43 -16.01 -20.00
N THR A 193 6.60 -16.97 -19.11
CA THR A 193 5.85 -17.10 -17.86
C THR A 193 6.80 -17.07 -16.67
N ALA A 194 6.33 -16.56 -15.54
CA ALA A 194 7.08 -16.60 -14.28
C ALA A 194 6.13 -16.71 -13.10
N ASP A 195 6.65 -17.21 -11.98
CA ASP A 195 5.96 -17.14 -10.70
C ASP A 195 6.22 -15.79 -10.04
N PHE A 196 5.18 -15.21 -9.46
CA PHE A 196 5.25 -13.95 -8.75
C PHE A 196 4.88 -14.14 -7.29
N ARG A 197 5.46 -13.31 -6.43
CA ARG A 197 5.09 -13.28 -5.01
C ARG A 197 3.64 -12.82 -4.90
N ALA A 198 2.91 -13.39 -3.96
CA ALA A 198 1.58 -12.94 -3.59
C ALA A 198 1.56 -12.59 -2.09
N TYR A 199 0.78 -11.56 -1.76
CA TYR A 199 0.71 -11.00 -0.42
C TYR A 199 -0.75 -10.91 0.04
N PRO A 200 -1.01 -11.04 1.35
CA PRO A 200 -2.37 -11.04 1.88
C PRO A 200 -3.06 -9.67 1.75
N ASN A 201 -2.30 -8.56 1.78
CA ASN A 201 -2.83 -7.20 1.69
C ASN A 201 -1.77 -6.21 1.17
N LEU A 202 -2.19 -4.96 0.96
CA LEU A 202 -1.34 -3.88 0.45
C LEU A 202 -0.08 -3.68 1.28
N ALA A 203 -0.23 -3.61 2.60
CA ALA A 203 0.86 -3.39 3.54
C ALA A 203 1.93 -4.50 3.44
N SER A 204 1.50 -5.77 3.40
CA SER A 204 2.40 -6.90 3.20
C SER A 204 3.11 -6.86 1.84
N GLY A 205 2.44 -6.35 0.79
CA GLY A 205 3.06 -6.15 -0.53
C GLY A 205 4.18 -5.11 -0.51
N PHE A 206 3.94 -3.98 0.15
CA PHE A 206 4.94 -2.93 0.35
C PHE A 206 6.10 -3.40 1.22
N GLN A 207 5.80 -4.07 2.34
CA GLN A 207 6.84 -4.65 3.21
C GLN A 207 7.66 -5.73 2.49
N GLY A 208 7.03 -6.57 1.66
CA GLY A 208 7.73 -7.57 0.87
C GLY A 208 8.72 -6.96 -0.13
N TYR A 209 8.41 -5.78 -0.66
CA TYR A 209 9.31 -5.01 -1.51
C TYR A 209 10.51 -4.44 -0.72
N SER A 210 10.27 -3.81 0.44
CA SER A 210 11.38 -3.29 1.26
C SER A 210 12.30 -4.41 1.74
N GLN A 211 11.75 -5.54 2.18
CA GLN A 211 12.51 -6.73 2.55
C GLN A 211 13.37 -7.26 1.41
N PHE A 212 12.86 -7.26 0.18
CA PHE A 212 13.65 -7.65 -0.98
C PHE A 212 14.88 -6.75 -1.15
N LEU A 213 14.70 -5.44 -1.09
CA LEU A 213 15.82 -4.49 -1.20
C LEU A 213 16.84 -4.68 -0.08
N LEU A 214 16.37 -4.86 1.15
CA LEU A 214 17.22 -5.06 2.33
C LEU A 214 17.95 -6.41 2.30
N SER A 215 17.31 -7.47 1.80
CA SER A 215 17.93 -8.80 1.71
C SER A 215 19.01 -8.93 0.63
N ASN A 216 19.10 -7.95 -0.28
CA ASN A 216 19.97 -8.01 -1.44
C ASN A 216 21.05 -6.93 -1.34
N ASP A 217 22.29 -7.35 -1.06
CA ASP A 217 23.43 -6.46 -0.83
C ASP A 217 23.67 -5.45 -1.96
N ARG A 218 23.32 -5.81 -3.20
CA ARG A 218 23.45 -4.91 -4.35
C ARG A 218 22.60 -3.64 -4.20
N TYR A 219 21.47 -3.73 -3.49
CA TYR A 219 20.56 -2.61 -3.23
C TYR A 219 20.71 -2.06 -1.82
N ARG A 220 20.90 -2.94 -0.82
CA ARG A 220 21.00 -2.56 0.59
C ARG A 220 22.05 -1.47 0.83
N LYS A 221 23.17 -1.50 0.12
CA LYS A 221 24.24 -0.48 0.23
C LYS A 221 23.81 0.95 -0.15
N HIS A 222 22.64 1.12 -0.76
CA HIS A 222 22.08 2.41 -1.16
C HIS A 222 20.97 2.90 -0.21
N VAL A 223 20.62 2.10 0.80
CA VAL A 223 19.78 2.53 1.92
C VAL A 223 20.44 3.73 2.62
N GLY A 224 19.62 4.67 3.08
CA GLY A 224 20.10 5.93 3.65
C GLY A 224 20.36 7.03 2.62
N GLU A 225 20.12 6.79 1.33
CA GLU A 225 20.00 7.88 0.35
C GLU A 225 18.75 8.71 0.64
N LYS A 226 18.87 10.05 0.67
CA LYS A 226 17.75 10.94 1.04
C LYS A 226 16.87 11.30 -0.13
N SER A 227 17.45 11.33 -1.33
CA SER A 227 16.72 11.67 -2.55
C SER A 227 16.15 10.42 -3.20
N GLY A 228 14.82 10.31 -3.29
CA GLY A 228 14.20 9.16 -3.96
C GLY A 228 14.65 8.96 -5.41
N ILE A 229 14.84 10.03 -6.19
CA ILE A 229 15.33 9.89 -7.57
C ILE A 229 16.77 9.37 -7.62
N LYS A 230 17.62 9.78 -6.68
CA LYS A 230 19.01 9.30 -6.58
C LYS A 230 19.05 7.84 -6.10
N PHE A 231 18.18 7.48 -5.15
CA PHE A 231 18.02 6.09 -4.71
C PHE A 231 17.66 5.18 -5.88
N VAL A 232 16.66 5.57 -6.68
CA VAL A 232 16.22 4.82 -7.87
C VAL A 232 17.35 4.72 -8.90
N SER A 233 18.06 5.82 -9.17
CA SER A 233 19.22 5.81 -10.07
C SER A 233 20.28 4.80 -9.62
N ASN A 234 20.57 4.74 -8.32
CA ASN A 234 21.56 3.83 -7.75
C ASN A 234 21.15 2.36 -7.89
N ILE A 235 19.90 2.01 -7.58
CA ILE A 235 19.44 0.61 -7.71
C ILE A 235 19.33 0.19 -9.19
N LEU A 236 19.02 1.11 -10.10
CA LEU A 236 19.06 0.85 -11.55
C LEU A 236 20.49 0.54 -12.00
N ALA A 237 21.47 1.33 -11.59
CA ALA A 237 22.89 1.07 -11.84
C ALA A 237 23.34 -0.27 -11.23
N ALA A 238 22.71 -0.71 -10.14
CA ALA A 238 22.91 -2.03 -9.52
C ALA A 238 22.11 -3.18 -10.19
N GLY A 239 21.46 -2.94 -11.34
CA GLY A 239 20.78 -3.97 -12.13
C GLY A 239 19.35 -4.27 -11.70
N TYR A 240 18.60 -3.29 -11.18
CA TYR A 240 17.18 -3.44 -10.85
C TYR A 240 16.28 -3.58 -12.08
N CYS A 241 16.44 -2.70 -13.06
CA CYS A 241 15.72 -2.77 -14.33
C CYS A 241 16.66 -2.33 -15.45
N PRO A 242 16.78 -3.08 -16.56
CA PRO A 242 17.62 -2.70 -17.70
C PRO A 242 16.98 -1.63 -18.60
N ASP A 243 15.83 -1.07 -18.21
CA ASP A 243 15.12 -0.06 -19.01
C ASP A 243 15.79 1.32 -18.94
N PRO A 244 16.32 1.85 -20.07
CA PRO A 244 16.95 3.16 -20.07
C PRO A 244 15.98 4.30 -19.73
N ASP A 245 14.68 4.14 -20.00
CA ASP A 245 13.67 5.17 -19.76
C ASP A 245 13.04 5.08 -18.36
N TYR A 246 13.41 4.08 -17.56
CA TYR A 246 12.82 3.84 -16.24
C TYR A 246 12.95 5.06 -15.33
N LEU A 247 14.17 5.60 -15.22
CA LEU A 247 14.44 6.74 -14.34
C LEU A 247 13.65 7.98 -14.77
N THR A 248 13.45 8.16 -16.08
CA THR A 248 12.65 9.26 -16.64
C THR A 248 11.18 9.13 -16.23
N HIS A 249 10.60 7.93 -16.33
CA HIS A 249 9.23 7.69 -15.86
C HIS A 249 9.07 7.92 -14.36
N ILE A 250 10.02 7.44 -13.56
CA ILE A 250 10.00 7.64 -12.11
C ILE A 250 10.11 9.13 -11.75
N ARG A 251 11.02 9.87 -12.39
CA ARG A 251 11.14 11.32 -12.21
C ARG A 251 9.83 12.04 -12.52
N ALA A 252 9.18 11.69 -13.62
CA ALA A 252 7.91 12.30 -14.02
C ALA A 252 6.81 12.03 -12.98
N ILE A 253 6.74 10.83 -12.40
CA ILE A 253 5.77 10.49 -11.35
C ILE A 253 6.05 11.27 -10.06
N ILE A 254 7.32 11.33 -9.63
CA ILE A 254 7.73 12.11 -8.44
C ILE A 254 7.32 13.58 -8.61
N GLN A 255 7.65 14.18 -9.76
CA GLN A 255 7.34 15.58 -10.05
C GLN A 255 5.83 15.85 -10.15
N LYS A 256 5.10 14.99 -10.86
CA LYS A 256 3.64 15.13 -11.05
C LYS A 256 2.91 15.19 -9.70
N HIS A 257 3.31 14.35 -8.75
CA HIS A 257 2.63 14.23 -7.47
C HIS A 257 3.31 15.01 -6.33
N GLY A 258 4.51 15.55 -6.55
CA GLY A 258 5.32 16.19 -5.51
C GLY A 258 5.67 15.23 -4.38
N LEU A 259 6.07 13.99 -4.73
CA LEU A 259 6.31 12.92 -3.75
C LEU A 259 7.56 13.15 -2.88
N ASP A 260 8.53 13.89 -3.41
CA ASP A 260 9.76 14.32 -2.73
C ASP A 260 9.48 15.12 -1.44
N ARG A 261 8.30 15.73 -1.33
CA ARG A 261 7.84 16.42 -0.11
C ARG A 261 7.77 15.51 1.11
N LEU A 262 7.61 14.20 0.91
CA LEU A 262 7.57 13.20 1.99
C LEU A 262 8.97 12.86 2.50
N ASP A 263 9.96 12.83 1.60
CA ASP A 263 11.33 12.43 1.93
C ASP A 263 11.91 13.37 3.00
N ALA A 264 11.80 14.68 2.78
CA ALA A 264 12.31 15.71 3.69
C ALA A 264 11.50 15.84 5.00
N ALA A 265 10.20 15.57 4.97
CA ALA A 265 9.33 15.77 6.14
C ALA A 265 9.63 14.78 7.26
N LEU A 266 9.98 13.54 6.91
CA LEU A 266 10.29 12.50 7.88
C LEU A 266 11.70 12.66 8.46
N GLU A 267 12.64 13.22 7.71
CA GLU A 267 13.98 13.53 8.22
C GLU A 267 13.95 14.65 9.25
N GLU A 268 13.19 15.71 8.98
CA GLU A 268 13.02 16.81 9.92
C GLU A 268 12.43 16.34 11.26
N ILE A 269 11.48 15.40 11.23
CA ILE A 269 10.90 14.81 12.43
C ILE A 269 11.94 13.95 13.18
N VAL A 270 12.67 13.07 12.48
CA VAL A 270 13.65 12.17 13.10
C VAL A 270 14.86 12.94 13.68
N ASP A 271 15.42 13.92 12.96
CA ASP A 271 16.57 14.70 13.42
C ASP A 271 16.20 15.56 14.65
N LYS A 272 14.97 16.12 14.68
CA LYS A 272 14.44 16.82 15.87
C LYS A 272 14.32 15.87 17.06
N GLN A 273 13.88 14.62 16.85
CA GLN A 273 13.78 13.62 17.92
C GLN A 273 15.15 13.28 18.52
N GLU A 274 16.15 13.01 17.68
CA GLU A 274 17.51 12.69 18.13
C GLU A 274 18.15 13.87 18.88
N SER A 275 17.93 15.11 18.40
CA SER A 275 18.45 16.30 19.09
C SER A 275 17.77 16.54 20.45
N VAL A 276 16.45 16.36 20.57
CA VAL A 276 15.73 16.45 21.85
C VAL A 276 16.19 15.36 22.82
N ALA A 277 16.34 14.11 22.36
CA ALA A 277 16.84 13.01 23.18
C ALA A 277 18.27 13.24 23.70
N LYS A 278 19.09 13.99 22.95
CA LYS A 278 20.47 14.33 23.32
C LYS A 278 20.59 15.51 24.29
N VAL A 279 19.57 16.37 24.37
CA VAL A 279 19.56 17.58 25.21
C VAL A 279 18.99 17.32 26.61
N VAL A 280 18.16 16.29 26.81
CA VAL A 280 17.68 15.91 28.14
C VAL A 280 18.77 15.12 28.89
N PRO A 281 19.41 15.66 29.95
CA PRO A 281 20.36 14.89 30.75
C PRO A 281 19.57 13.86 31.54
N VAL A 282 20.04 12.61 31.54
CA VAL A 282 19.59 11.57 32.48
C VAL A 282 20.05 11.97 33.88
N SER A 283 19.30 12.84 34.56
CA SER A 283 19.45 13.09 35.99
C SER A 283 18.17 12.66 36.68
N ASN A 284 18.13 11.40 37.09
CA ASN A 284 17.24 10.90 38.13
C ASN A 284 17.91 9.67 38.75
N THR A 285 19.02 9.91 39.47
CA THR A 285 19.45 9.01 40.53
C THR A 285 19.12 9.72 41.83
N PRO A 286 18.15 9.24 42.64
CA PRO A 286 17.96 9.75 43.99
C PRO A 286 19.24 9.47 44.78
N ALA A 287 19.83 10.50 45.35
CA ALA A 287 20.93 10.34 46.30
C ALA A 287 20.49 9.42 47.44
N PRO A 288 21.31 8.42 47.84
CA PRO A 288 20.95 7.55 48.95
C PRO A 288 20.89 8.38 50.24
N ALA A 289 19.75 8.30 50.92
CA ALA A 289 19.53 8.97 52.19
C ALA A 289 20.57 8.51 53.22
N ALA A 290 21.31 9.47 53.77
CA ALA A 290 22.19 9.27 54.91
C ALA A 290 21.34 8.82 56.11
N THR A 291 21.68 7.67 56.68
CA THR A 291 21.14 7.17 57.95
C THR A 291 22.06 7.62 59.08
N HIS A 292 21.45 8.24 60.09
CA HIS A 292 22.07 8.58 61.38
C HIS A 292 22.22 7.34 62.27
#